data_AF-A0A1S3QI83-F1
#
_entry.id   AF-A0A1S3QI83-F1
#
_cell.length_a   1.000
_cell.length_b   1.000
_cell.length_c   1.000
_cell.angle_alpha   90.00
_cell.angle_beta   90.00
_cell.angle_gamma   90.00
#
_symmetry.space_group_name_H-M   'P 1'
#
loop_
_entity.id
_entity.type
_entity.pdbx_description
1 polymer ?
#
loop_
_entity_poly.entity_id
_entity_poly.type
_entity_poly.pdbx_seq_one_letter_code
_entity_poly.pdbx_strand_id
1 'polypeptide(L)'
;MDEKMKKMGDMQLSAVTDAKKRKTILDQIFLWEQNLEQFHMGLFRFRCYLSSLQGGELPNPKRLLAFASRPTKLAMGRLGIFSVSSFHALVAARTESGVRRRTQAMSRTSSSKRKSRFSSLWGLDTTSKK
;
A
#
# COMPACT_ATOMS: atom_id res chain seq x y z
N MET A 1 18.37 0.55 -0.64
CA MET A 1 19.11 1.71 -0.09
C MET A 1 18.69 1.94 1.36
N ASP A 2 17.39 2.13 1.61
CA ASP A 2 16.80 2.37 2.93
C ASP A 2 17.11 1.29 3.98
N GLU A 3 17.23 0.01 3.61
CA GLU A 3 17.61 -1.04 4.58
C GLU A 3 19.04 -0.83 5.14
N LYS A 4 19.98 -0.39 4.29
CA LYS A 4 21.34 -0.07 4.72
C LYS A 4 21.35 1.19 5.60
N MET A 5 20.55 2.19 5.23
CA MET A 5 20.43 3.43 6.00
C MET A 5 19.79 3.20 7.37
N LYS A 6 18.75 2.36 7.46
CA LYS A 6 18.15 1.92 8.73
C LYS A 6 19.19 1.28 9.65
N LYS A 7 19.92 0.27 9.15
CA LYS A 7 20.99 -0.40 9.93
C LYS A 7 22.10 0.55 10.36
N MET A 8 22.47 1.51 9.50
CA MET A 8 23.44 2.55 9.85
C MET A 8 22.91 3.46 10.96
N GLY A 9 21.65 3.90 10.87
CA GLY A 9 21.00 4.70 11.91
C GLY A 9 20.96 3.98 13.26
N ASP A 10 20.58 2.70 13.26
CA ASP A 10 20.55 1.85 14.46
C ASP A 10 21.93 1.76 15.12
N MET A 11 23.00 1.61 14.31
CA MET A 11 24.37 1.59 14.80
C MET A 11 24.81 2.93 15.42
N GLN A 12 24.37 4.05 14.86
CA GLN A 12 24.72 5.39 15.37
C GLN A 12 24.08 5.67 16.74
N LEU A 13 22.97 5.00 17.10
CA LEU A 13 22.30 5.20 18.39
C LEU A 13 23.14 4.77 19.59
N SER A 14 24.16 3.92 19.46
CA SER A 14 25.06 3.60 20.58
C SER A 14 26.16 4.66 20.76
N ALA A 15 26.53 5.38 19.70
CA ALA A 15 27.62 6.35 19.70
C ALA A 15 27.17 7.78 20.03
N VAL A 16 25.91 8.15 19.70
CA VAL A 16 25.41 9.51 19.90
C VAL A 16 24.82 9.67 21.31
N THR A 17 25.41 10.52 22.13
CA THR A 17 24.94 10.82 23.51
C THR A 17 23.94 11.97 23.57
N ASP A 18 24.01 12.93 22.62
CA ASP A 18 23.11 14.09 22.57
C ASP A 18 21.66 13.67 22.32
N ALA A 19 20.77 13.97 23.26
CA ALA A 19 19.38 13.54 23.23
C ALA A 19 18.61 14.06 22.01
N LYS A 20 18.90 15.28 21.54
CA LYS A 20 18.22 15.89 20.40
C LYS A 20 18.61 15.19 19.09
N LYS A 21 19.90 14.93 18.88
CA LYS A 21 20.42 14.19 17.73
C LYS A 21 19.92 12.74 17.73
N ARG A 22 19.91 12.08 18.90
CA ARG A 22 19.33 10.74 19.05
C ARG A 22 17.88 10.68 18.59
N LYS A 23 17.07 11.67 19.01
CA LYS A 23 15.67 11.77 18.57
C LYS A 23 15.56 11.90 17.05
N THR A 24 16.34 12.79 16.43
CA THR A 24 16.35 12.93 14.97
C THR A 24 16.71 11.63 14.25
N ILE A 25 17.68 10.88 14.76
CA ILE A 25 18.07 9.58 14.18
C ILE A 25 16.93 8.57 14.30
N LEU A 26 16.26 8.50 15.46
CA LEU A 26 15.08 7.64 15.65
C LEU A 26 13.95 7.98 14.68
N ASP A 27 13.67 9.27 14.47
CA ASP A 27 12.65 9.72 13.53
C ASP A 27 13.00 9.29 12.08
N GLN A 28 14.28 9.34 11.70
CA GLN A 28 14.73 8.85 10.39
C GLN A 28 14.64 7.32 10.25
N ILE A 29 15.02 6.57 11.29
CA ILE A 29 14.87 5.11 11.32
C ILE A 29 13.41 4.71 11.12
N PHE A 30 12.49 5.40 11.79
CA PHE A 30 11.07 5.17 11.63
C PHE A 30 10.58 5.49 10.20
N LEU A 31 11.07 6.57 9.60
CA LEU A 31 10.76 6.92 8.21
C LEU A 31 11.24 5.83 7.24
N TRP A 32 12.49 5.36 7.36
CA TRP A 32 13.00 4.27 6.51
C TRP A 32 12.22 2.97 6.71
N GLU A 33 11.78 2.68 7.94
CA GLU A 33 10.94 1.53 8.21
C GLU A 33 9.59 1.61 7.47
N GLN A 34 8.93 2.77 7.48
CA GLN A 34 7.69 2.97 6.72
C GLN A 34 7.91 2.90 5.20
N ASN A 35 9.01 3.48 4.70
CA ASN A 35 9.37 3.40 3.28
C ASN A 35 9.59 1.96 2.82
N LEU A 36 10.26 1.15 3.65
CA LEU A 36 10.49 -0.26 3.36
C LEU A 36 9.17 -1.05 3.33
N GLU A 37 8.24 -0.80 4.25
CA GLU A 37 6.90 -1.41 4.19
C GLU A 37 6.17 -1.05 2.88
N GLN A 38 6.22 0.22 2.47
CA GLN A 38 5.63 0.68 1.22
C GLN A 38 6.29 0.04 -0.01
N PHE A 39 7.63 -0.06 -0.01
CA PHE A 39 8.37 -0.71 -1.07
C PHE A 39 8.01 -2.19 -1.20
N HIS A 40 8.01 -2.95 -0.09
CA HIS A 40 7.67 -4.37 -0.09
C HIS A 40 6.21 -4.62 -0.51
N MET A 41 5.29 -3.75 -0.09
CA MET A 41 3.91 -3.79 -0.54
C MET A 41 3.79 -3.55 -2.06
N GLY A 42 4.51 -2.54 -2.58
CA GLY A 42 4.58 -2.26 -4.01
C GLY A 42 5.15 -3.43 -4.81
N LEU A 43 6.25 -4.02 -4.34
CA LEU A 43 6.88 -5.20 -4.96
C LEU A 43 5.93 -6.40 -4.99
N PHE A 44 5.23 -6.67 -3.88
CA PHE A 44 4.24 -7.75 -3.81
C PHE A 44 3.11 -7.52 -4.81
N ARG A 45 2.58 -6.29 -4.88
CA ARG A 45 1.51 -5.91 -5.81
C ARG A 45 1.93 -6.10 -7.28
N PHE A 46 3.12 -5.65 -7.66
CA PHE A 46 3.63 -5.85 -9.02
C PHE A 46 3.84 -7.33 -9.36
N ARG A 47 4.29 -8.14 -8.40
CA ARG A 47 4.39 -9.60 -8.59
C ARG A 47 3.02 -10.24 -8.81
N CYS A 48 1.99 -9.84 -8.05
CA CYS A 48 0.63 -10.31 -8.30
C CYS A 48 0.17 -9.97 -9.73
N TYR A 49 0.39 -8.74 -10.19
CA TYR A 49 0.03 -8.33 -11.56
C TYR A 49 0.76 -9.15 -12.62
N LEU A 50 2.06 -9.39 -12.43
CA LEU A 50 2.85 -10.21 -13.35
C LEU A 50 2.33 -11.65 -13.41
N SER A 51 2.06 -12.27 -12.24
CA SER A 51 1.49 -13.62 -12.17
C SER A 51 0.13 -13.71 -12.87
N SER A 52 -0.72 -12.69 -12.75
CA SER A 52 -2.00 -12.64 -13.47
C SER A 52 -1.86 -12.60 -14.99
N LEU A 53 -0.83 -11.93 -15.51
CA LEU A 53 -0.57 -11.85 -16.96
C LEU A 53 0.06 -13.13 -17.51
N GLN A 54 0.91 -13.79 -16.71
CA GLN A 54 1.69 -14.96 -17.14
C GLN A 54 1.04 -16.30 -16.73
N GLY A 55 -0.05 -16.27 -15.96
CA GLY A 55 -0.64 -17.49 -15.38
C GLY A 55 0.24 -18.17 -14.33
N GLY A 56 1.16 -17.41 -13.71
CA GLY A 56 2.11 -17.93 -12.72
C GLY A 56 1.54 -18.02 -11.30
N GLU A 57 2.31 -18.64 -10.39
CA GLU A 57 1.96 -18.68 -8.97
C GLU A 57 1.98 -17.26 -8.35
N LEU A 58 1.05 -17.00 -7.44
CA LEU A 58 1.04 -15.75 -6.67
C LEU A 58 2.20 -15.70 -5.67
N PRO A 59 2.72 -14.49 -5.35
CA PRO A 59 3.77 -14.36 -4.35
C PRO A 59 3.29 -14.80 -2.95
N ASN A 60 4.17 -15.49 -2.21
CA ASN A 60 3.84 -15.98 -0.86
C ASN A 60 3.47 -14.82 0.10
N PRO A 61 2.24 -14.80 0.66
CA PRO A 61 1.76 -13.72 1.51
C PRO A 61 2.47 -13.65 2.88
N LYS A 62 2.92 -14.79 3.43
CA LYS A 62 3.64 -14.83 4.71
C LYS A 62 4.98 -14.09 4.63
N ARG A 63 5.65 -14.15 3.47
CA ARG A 63 6.89 -13.41 3.23
C ARG A 63 6.67 -11.90 3.30
N LEU A 64 5.55 -11.40 2.77
CA LEU A 64 5.21 -9.98 2.87
C LEU A 64 4.91 -9.58 4.32
N LEU A 65 4.13 -10.38 5.05
CA LEU A 65 3.77 -10.09 6.45
C LEU A 65 4.97 -10.06 7.40
N ALA A 66 6.06 -10.76 7.06
CA ALA A 66 7.31 -10.68 7.82
C ALA A 66 7.91 -9.26 7.84
N PHE A 67 7.69 -8.47 6.78
CA PHE A 67 8.18 -7.09 6.66
C PHE A 67 7.34 -6.06 7.43
N ALA A 68 6.18 -6.45 7.97
CA ALA A 68 5.39 -5.54 8.81
C ALA A 68 6.18 -5.19 10.08
N SER A 69 6.41 -3.90 10.26
CA SER A 69 7.03 -3.29 11.44
C SER A 69 6.19 -3.54 12.70
N ARG A 70 6.81 -3.37 13.87
CA ARG A 70 6.12 -3.53 15.16
C ARG A 70 4.90 -2.60 15.29
N PRO A 71 4.97 -1.30 14.96
CA PRO A 71 3.80 -0.42 14.98
C PRO A 71 2.67 -0.89 14.05
N THR A 72 3.01 -1.37 12.85
CA THR A 72 2.02 -1.89 11.89
C THR A 72 1.36 -3.17 12.38
N LYS A 73 2.14 -4.08 12.99
CA LYS A 73 1.61 -5.31 13.62
C LYS A 73 0.63 -4.99 14.75
N LEU A 74 0.95 -3.99 15.59
CA LEU A 74 0.04 -3.52 16.63
C LEU A 74 -1.25 -2.91 16.05
N ALA A 75 -1.15 -2.13 14.98
CA ALA A 75 -2.32 -1.58 14.29
C ALA A 75 -3.21 -2.68 13.70
N MET A 76 -2.63 -3.69 13.03
CA MET A 76 -3.37 -4.87 12.55
C MET A 76 -4.00 -5.66 13.69
N GLY A 77 -3.32 -5.78 14.84
CA GLY A 77 -3.87 -6.39 16.05
C GLY A 77 -5.09 -5.66 16.58
N ARG A 78 -5.08 -4.31 16.59
CA ARG A 78 -6.25 -3.49 16.96
C ARG A 78 -7.42 -3.64 15.97
N LEU A 79 -7.13 -3.86 14.70
CA LEU A 79 -8.14 -4.18 13.68
C LEU A 79 -8.67 -5.62 13.79
N GLY A 80 -8.02 -6.49 14.57
CA GLY A 80 -8.38 -7.90 14.69
C GLY A 80 -8.07 -8.75 13.45
N ILE A 81 -7.33 -8.20 12.47
CA ILE A 81 -7.10 -8.86 11.17
C ILE A 81 -5.62 -8.78 10.81
N PHE A 82 -4.95 -9.93 10.75
CA PHE A 82 -3.56 -10.05 10.34
C PHE A 82 -3.45 -10.68 8.94
N SER A 83 -3.61 -9.86 7.91
CA SER A 83 -3.61 -10.30 6.52
C SER A 83 -2.88 -9.31 5.61
N VAL A 84 -2.54 -9.76 4.39
CA VAL A 84 -1.98 -8.86 3.37
C VAL A 84 -2.92 -7.69 3.08
N SER A 85 -4.23 -7.92 3.11
CA SER A 85 -5.24 -6.89 2.88
C SER A 85 -5.24 -5.81 3.97
N SER A 86 -5.20 -6.19 5.25
CA SER A 86 -5.13 -5.20 6.34
C SER A 86 -3.79 -4.46 6.35
N PHE A 87 -2.69 -5.15 6.02
CA PHE A 87 -1.39 -4.51 5.85
C PHE A 87 -1.39 -3.50 4.69
N HIS A 88 -1.93 -3.89 3.53
CA HIS A 88 -2.06 -3.00 2.37
C HIS A 88 -2.91 -1.77 2.70
N ALA A 89 -4.04 -1.94 3.39
CA ALA A 89 -4.90 -0.83 3.80
C ALA A 89 -4.16 0.18 4.70
N LEU A 90 -3.36 -0.30 5.66
CA LEU A 90 -2.57 0.56 6.55
C LEU A 90 -1.46 1.30 5.81
N VAL A 91 -0.77 0.65 4.87
CA VAL A 91 0.25 1.29 4.03
C VAL A 91 -0.40 2.33 3.11
N ALA A 92 -1.52 2.00 2.47
CA ALA A 92 -2.26 2.89 1.60
C ALA A 92 -2.73 4.14 2.37
N ALA A 93 -3.35 3.98 3.54
CA ALA A 93 -3.85 5.08 4.36
C ALA A 93 -2.79 6.14 4.73
N ARG A 94 -1.51 5.76 4.86
CA ARG A 94 -0.41 6.72 5.09
C ARG A 94 -0.12 7.56 3.86
N THR A 95 -0.16 6.95 2.68
CA THR A 95 0.10 7.60 1.40
C THR A 95 -1.09 8.40 0.85
N GLU A 96 -2.32 8.01 1.22
CA GLU A 96 -3.55 8.64 0.75
C GLU A 96 -3.80 10.04 1.33
N SER A 97 -2.99 10.50 2.29
CA SER A 97 -2.86 11.91 2.63
C SER A 97 -2.48 12.78 1.41
N GLY A 98 -1.87 12.19 0.37
CA GLY A 98 -1.68 12.80 -0.96
C GLY A 98 -2.85 12.61 -1.94
N VAL A 99 -3.74 11.63 -1.74
CA VAL A 99 -4.88 11.32 -2.62
C VAL A 99 -6.06 12.26 -2.41
N ARG A 100 -6.19 12.89 -1.23
CA ARG A 100 -7.13 14.01 -1.03
C ARG A 100 -6.89 15.16 -2.02
N ARG A 101 -5.67 15.25 -2.58
CA ARG A 101 -5.28 16.18 -3.65
C ARG A 101 -5.69 15.69 -5.06
N ARG A 102 -5.84 14.37 -5.26
CA ARG A 102 -6.27 13.74 -6.54
C ARG A 102 -7.79 13.63 -6.66
N THR A 103 -8.51 13.39 -5.57
CA THR A 103 -9.98 13.42 -5.60
C THR A 103 -10.52 14.83 -5.89
N GLN A 104 -9.85 15.89 -5.42
CA GLN A 104 -10.21 17.26 -5.87
C GLN A 104 -9.98 17.51 -7.37
N ALA A 105 -9.06 16.78 -8.02
CA ALA A 105 -8.87 16.87 -9.47
C ALA A 105 -9.98 16.16 -10.26
N MET A 106 -10.73 15.24 -9.63
CA MET A 106 -11.88 14.56 -10.25
C MET A 106 -13.25 15.05 -9.77
N SER A 107 -13.32 15.95 -8.78
CA SER A 107 -14.58 16.50 -8.26
C SER A 107 -15.11 17.74 -9.01
N ARG A 108 -14.59 18.10 -10.20
CA ARG A 108 -15.06 19.28 -10.95
C ARG A 108 -16.05 19.01 -12.08
N THR A 109 -16.65 17.82 -12.18
CA THR A 109 -17.69 17.55 -13.19
C THR A 109 -18.96 16.92 -12.62
N SER A 110 -19.52 17.50 -11.55
CA SER A 110 -20.88 17.17 -11.08
C SER A 110 -21.77 18.41 -10.96
N SER A 111 -21.87 19.21 -12.04
CA SER A 111 -22.97 20.16 -12.21
C SER A 111 -23.27 20.41 -13.69
N SER A 112 -23.94 19.47 -14.33
CA SER A 112 -24.91 19.81 -15.37
C SER A 112 -25.96 18.71 -15.50
N LYS A 113 -27.18 19.06 -15.13
CA LYS A 113 -28.40 18.27 -15.31
C LYS A 113 -28.47 17.72 -16.74
N ARG A 114 -28.48 16.40 -16.92
CA ARG A 114 -29.16 15.79 -18.07
C ARG A 114 -29.62 14.37 -17.75
N LYS A 115 -30.94 14.25 -17.59
CA LYS A 115 -31.71 13.00 -17.62
C LYS A 115 -31.26 12.17 -18.82
N SER A 116 -30.89 10.92 -18.63
CA SER A 116 -31.10 9.88 -19.65
C SER A 116 -31.16 8.50 -18.98
N ARG A 117 -32.32 7.88 -19.07
CA ARG A 117 -32.57 6.49 -18.69
C ARG A 117 -32.09 5.61 -19.83
N PHE A 118 -31.13 4.72 -19.59
CA PHE A 118 -31.05 3.48 -20.36
C PHE A 118 -30.49 2.36 -19.49
N SER A 119 -31.42 1.62 -18.88
CA SER A 119 -31.22 0.26 -18.40
C SER A 119 -31.62 -0.70 -19.51
N SER A 120 -31.08 -1.92 -19.46
CA SER A 120 -31.32 -3.11 -20.30
C SER A 120 -30.61 -3.15 -21.65
N LEU A 121 -29.64 -4.06 -21.79
CA LEU A 121 -29.89 -5.29 -22.53
C LEU A 121 -28.81 -6.35 -22.18
N TRP A 122 -29.21 -7.33 -21.39
CA TRP A 122 -28.62 -8.66 -21.45
C TRP A 122 -28.98 -9.23 -22.82
N GLY A 123 -28.00 -9.35 -23.71
CA GLY A 123 -28.16 -9.93 -25.04
C GLY A 123 -27.51 -11.32 -25.10
N LEU A 124 -28.16 -12.29 -24.47
CA LEU A 124 -28.09 -13.69 -24.88
C LEU A 124 -28.71 -13.81 -26.28
N ASP A 125 -27.97 -14.36 -27.24
CA ASP A 125 -28.29 -15.66 -27.85
C ASP A 125 -27.75 -15.86 -29.26
N THR A 126 -27.30 -17.09 -29.45
CA THR A 126 -26.82 -17.75 -30.65
C THR A 126 -27.93 -18.01 -31.67
N THR A 127 -27.73 -17.70 -32.96
CA THR A 127 -28.38 -18.38 -34.12
C THR A 127 -27.48 -18.10 -35.36
N SER A 128 -26.72 -19.04 -35.92
CA SER A 128 -27.07 -20.13 -36.86
C SER A 128 -27.80 -19.70 -38.15
N LYS A 129 -27.06 -19.81 -39.28
CA LYS A 129 -27.43 -19.99 -40.70
C LYS A 129 -28.14 -18.87 -41.48
N LYS A 130 -27.49 -18.41 -42.56
CA LYS A 130 -27.70 -18.94 -43.92
C LYS A 130 -26.48 -18.72 -44.80
#